data_AF-A0A1C2XXD3-F1
#
_entry.id   AF-A0A1C2XXD3-F1
#
_cell.length_a   1.000
_cell.length_b   1.000
_cell.length_c   1.000
_cell.angle_alpha   90.00
_cell.angle_beta   90.00
_cell.angle_gamma   90.00
#
_symmetry.space_group_name_H-M   'P 1'
#
loop_
_entity.id
_entity.type
_entity.pdbx_description
1 polymer ?
#
loop_
_entity_poly.entity_id
_entity_poly.type
_entity_poly.pdbx_seq_one_letter_code
_entity_poly.pdbx_strand_id
1 'polypeptide(L)'
;MFYDKKLDIITTGQGYVDDYGIPHKGEETVLKSISCDIQPYSSELMYREYGYQEQVIKRVFCDIDPDIKKGMIAIDANGKRFKIVKIIDWDDYMEVMLDDE
;
A
#
# COMPACT_ATOMS: atom_id res chain seq x y z
N MET A 1 14.98 -7.29 10.00
CA MET A 1 14.73 -7.38 8.55
C MET A 1 15.78 -6.56 7.81
N PHE A 2 16.28 -6.99 6.65
CA PHE A 2 17.16 -6.13 5.83
C PHE A 2 16.29 -5.36 4.84
N TYR A 3 16.10 -4.07 5.08
CA TYR A 3 15.38 -3.18 4.16
C TYR A 3 16.35 -2.60 3.14
N ASP A 4 16.20 -3.00 1.87
CA ASP A 4 17.00 -2.49 0.76
C ASP A 4 16.21 -1.49 -0.11
N LYS A 5 14.90 -1.36 0.10
CA LYS A 5 13.98 -0.57 -0.73
C LYS A 5 13.19 0.45 0.08
N LYS A 6 12.58 1.39 -0.65
CA LYS A 6 11.68 2.41 -0.10
C LYS A 6 10.34 2.42 -0.84
N LEU A 7 9.27 2.70 -0.10
CA LEU A 7 7.93 2.97 -0.63
C LEU A 7 7.40 4.27 -0.05
N ASP A 8 6.85 5.12 -0.92
CA ASP A 8 6.13 6.32 -0.52
C ASP A 8 4.65 5.98 -0.38
N ILE A 9 4.10 6.16 0.82
CA ILE A 9 2.69 5.94 1.12
C ILE A 9 1.96 7.25 0.87
N ILE A 10 0.91 7.21 0.05
CA ILE A 10 0.16 8.38 -0.39
C ILE A 10 -1.13 8.49 0.43
N THR A 11 -1.43 9.72 0.84
CA THR A 11 -2.73 10.10 1.40
C THR A 11 -3.41 11.09 0.47
N THR A 12 -4.74 10.99 0.38
CA THR A 12 -5.57 11.95 -0.36
C THR A 12 -6.18 12.91 0.64
N GLY A 13 -5.98 14.21 0.43
CA GLY A 13 -6.65 15.25 1.21
C GLY A 13 -8.17 15.15 1.14
N GLN A 14 -8.87 15.87 2.02
CA GLN A 14 -10.33 15.98 1.89
C GLN A 14 -10.68 16.66 0.56
N GLY A 15 -11.55 16.01 -0.21
CA GLY A 15 -12.17 16.65 -1.37
C GLY A 15 -13.09 17.78 -0.93
N TYR A 16 -13.39 18.69 -1.84
CA TYR A 16 -14.34 19.77 -1.62
C TYR A 16 -15.36 19.80 -2.75
N VAL A 17 -16.52 20.37 -2.46
CA VAL A 17 -17.54 20.66 -3.48
C VAL A 17 -17.41 22.14 -3.79
N ASP A 18 -17.28 22.48 -5.07
CA ASP A 18 -17.22 23.88 -5.49
C ASP A 18 -18.60 24.55 -5.44
N ASP A 19 -18.62 25.86 -5.70
CA ASP A 19 -19.85 26.67 -5.69
C ASP A 19 -20.89 26.23 -6.74
N TYR A 20 -20.50 25.36 -7.69
CA TYR A 20 -21.36 24.78 -8.72
C TYR A 20 -21.86 23.37 -8.37
N GLY A 21 -21.52 22.86 -7.18
CA GLY A 21 -21.93 21.52 -6.75
C GLY A 21 -21.08 20.39 -7.32
N ILE A 22 -19.92 20.69 -7.92
CA ILE A 22 -19.04 19.69 -8.52
C ILE A 22 -18.05 19.18 -7.45
N PRO A 23 -17.97 17.85 -7.22
CA PRO A 23 -17.02 17.29 -6.26
C PRO A 23 -15.61 17.24 -6.88
N HIS A 24 -14.67 17.90 -6.23
CA HIS A 24 -13.24 17.84 -6.53
C HIS A 24 -12.56 16.89 -5.56
N LYS A 25 -11.73 15.98 -6.08
CA LYS A 25 -10.89 15.12 -5.23
C LYS A 25 -9.84 15.97 -4.54
N GLY A 26 -9.50 15.60 -3.29
CA GLY A 26 -8.39 16.23 -2.60
C GLY A 26 -7.06 15.90 -3.28
N GLU A 27 -6.06 16.74 -3.01
CA GLU A 27 -4.72 16.56 -3.54
C GLU A 27 -4.05 15.31 -2.94
N GLU A 28 -3.36 14.55 -3.78
CA GLU A 28 -2.51 13.44 -3.34
C GLU A 28 -1.19 14.00 -2.79
N THR A 29 -0.84 13.60 -1.58
CA THR A 29 0.44 13.98 -0.97
C THR A 29 1.12 12.76 -0.38
N VAL A 30 2.45 12.78 -0.35
CA VAL A 30 3.22 11.74 0.33
C VAL A 30 2.99 11.90 1.83
N LEU A 31 2.34 10.90 2.43
CA LEU A 31 2.15 10.85 3.87
C LEU A 31 3.48 10.55 4.57
N LYS A 32 4.20 9.53 4.08
CA LYS A 32 5.47 9.08 4.61
C LYS A 32 6.22 8.20 3.60
N SER A 33 7.52 8.06 3.81
CA SER A 33 8.35 7.07 3.11
C SER A 33 8.79 6.00 4.10
N ILE A 34 8.55 4.73 3.77
CA ILE A 34 8.96 3.59 4.60
C ILE A 34 10.16 2.86 3.99
N SER A 35 11.05 2.37 4.85
CA SER A 35 12.06 1.39 4.47
C SER A 35 11.44 0.00 4.52
N CYS A 36 11.59 -0.79 3.45
CA CYS A 36 10.94 -2.08 3.33
C CYS A 36 11.74 -3.07 2.47
N ASP A 37 11.36 -4.33 2.52
CA ASP A 37 11.76 -5.35 1.54
C ASP A 37 10.56 -5.65 0.63
N ILE A 38 10.77 -5.63 -0.69
CA ILE A 38 9.71 -5.85 -1.68
C ILE A 38 10.01 -7.11 -2.46
N GLN A 39 9.10 -8.08 -2.42
CA GLN A 39 9.23 -9.37 -3.08
C GLN A 39 8.09 -9.60 -4.08
N PRO A 40 8.36 -10.29 -5.21
CA PRO A 40 7.30 -10.81 -6.07
C PRO A 40 6.37 -11.73 -5.29
N TYR A 41 5.08 -11.68 -5.61
CA TYR A 41 4.08 -12.53 -4.98
C TYR A 41 2.93 -12.81 -5.95
N SER A 42 2.03 -13.73 -5.60
CA SER A 42 0.89 -14.06 -6.45
C SER A 42 -0.36 -14.37 -5.64
N SER A 43 -1.53 -14.13 -6.23
CA SER A 43 -2.82 -14.47 -5.63
C SER A 43 -2.95 -15.95 -5.32
N GLU A 44 -2.32 -16.83 -6.11
CA GLU A 44 -2.28 -18.27 -5.84
C GLU A 44 -1.52 -18.61 -4.55
N LEU A 45 -0.39 -17.95 -4.29
CA LEU A 45 0.36 -18.10 -3.05
C LEU A 45 -0.44 -17.53 -1.88
N MET A 46 -1.05 -16.36 -2.05
CA MET A 46 -1.87 -15.73 -1.01
C MET A 46 -3.05 -16.60 -0.59
N TYR A 47 -3.73 -17.23 -1.56
CA TYR A 47 -4.80 -18.18 -1.28
C TYR A 47 -4.29 -19.42 -0.56
N ARG A 48 -3.13 -19.96 -0.98
CA ARG A 48 -2.56 -21.16 -0.37
C ARG A 48 -2.09 -20.93 1.07
N GLU A 49 -1.49 -19.77 1.35
CA GLU A 49 -0.91 -19.45 2.66
C GLU A 49 -1.96 -18.91 3.64
N TYR A 50 -2.88 -18.05 3.16
CA TYR A 50 -3.79 -17.30 4.01
C TYR A 50 -5.28 -17.52 3.68
N GLY A 51 -5.63 -18.21 2.59
CA GLY A 51 -7.02 -18.44 2.17
C GLY A 51 -7.69 -17.22 1.53
N TYR A 52 -6.93 -16.17 1.22
CA TYR A 52 -7.43 -14.92 0.63
C TYR A 52 -7.48 -14.98 -0.90
N GLN A 53 -8.44 -14.25 -1.49
CA GLN A 53 -8.70 -14.25 -2.94
C GLN A 53 -8.44 -12.89 -3.59
N GLU A 54 -7.97 -11.92 -2.82
CA GLU A 54 -7.54 -10.62 -3.33
C GLU A 54 -6.44 -10.79 -4.40
N GLN A 55 -6.52 -9.98 -5.45
CA GLN A 55 -5.48 -9.94 -6.48
C GLN A 55 -4.22 -9.29 -5.89
N VAL A 56 -3.08 -9.95 -6.05
CA VAL A 56 -1.78 -9.46 -5.56
C VAL A 56 -0.67 -9.81 -6.55
N ILE A 57 0.28 -8.89 -6.68
CA ILE A 57 1.47 -9.05 -7.53
C ILE A 57 2.79 -8.92 -6.74
N LYS A 58 2.74 -8.32 -5.55
CA LYS A 58 3.89 -8.14 -4.67
C LYS A 58 3.47 -8.24 -3.20
N ARG A 59 4.42 -8.65 -2.37
CA ARG A 59 4.34 -8.53 -0.91
C ARG A 59 5.50 -7.68 -0.40
N VAL A 60 5.23 -6.92 0.64
CA VAL A 60 6.17 -5.99 1.24
C VAL A 60 6.30 -6.31 2.71
N PHE A 61 7.53 -6.39 3.19
CA PHE A 61 7.81 -6.53 4.60
C PHE A 61 8.32 -5.21 5.15
N CYS A 62 7.70 -4.70 6.23
CA CYS A 62 8.07 -3.45 6.89
C CYS A 62 7.78 -3.49 8.39
N ASP A 63 8.31 -2.52 9.13
CA ASP A 63 8.00 -2.35 10.55
C ASP A 63 6.50 -2.07 10.73
N ILE A 64 5.96 -2.39 11.91
CA ILE A 64 4.55 -2.12 12.23
C ILE A 64 4.29 -0.62 12.13
N ASP A 65 3.36 -0.23 11.27
CA ASP A 65 3.01 1.16 11.04
C ASP A 65 1.47 1.33 10.96
N PRO A 66 0.84 1.92 11.98
CA PRO A 66 -0.62 2.04 12.07
C PRO A 66 -1.23 3.03 11.07
N ASP A 67 -0.41 3.86 10.41
CA ASP A 67 -0.91 4.78 9.39
C ASP A 67 -1.07 4.11 8.03
N ILE A 68 -0.48 2.94 7.82
CA ILE A 68 -0.61 2.17 6.58
C ILE A 68 -1.94 1.42 6.62
N LYS A 69 -2.81 1.69 5.64
CA LYS A 69 -4.16 1.16 5.60
C LYS A 69 -4.49 0.56 4.24
N LYS A 70 -5.35 -0.46 4.26
CA LYS A 70 -5.94 -1.01 3.05
C LYS A 70 -6.63 0.09 2.25
N GLY A 71 -6.40 0.09 0.93
CA GLY A 71 -6.95 1.04 -0.03
C GLY A 71 -6.04 2.24 -0.31
N MET A 72 -5.01 2.47 0.49
CA MET A 72 -4.01 3.50 0.21
C MET A 72 -3.12 3.12 -0.97
N ILE A 73 -2.46 4.13 -1.53
CA ILE A 73 -1.55 3.98 -2.66
C ILE A 73 -0.12 4.01 -2.13
N ALA A 74 0.70 3.11 -2.66
CA ALA A 74 2.14 3.05 -2.41
C ALA A 74 2.88 3.25 -3.73
N ILE A 75 3.93 4.07 -3.73
CA ILE A 75 4.74 4.37 -4.91
C ILE A 75 6.17 3.89 -4.67
N ASP A 76 6.70 3.08 -5.58
CA ASP A 76 8.09 2.63 -5.51
C ASP A 76 9.09 3.69 -6.03
N ALA A 77 10.37 3.45 -5.79
CA ALA A 77 11.43 4.37 -6.22
C ALA A 77 11.50 4.61 -7.74
N ASN A 78 10.85 3.77 -8.56
CA ASN A 78 10.77 3.94 -10.01
C ASN A 78 9.49 4.72 -10.43
N GLY A 79 8.69 5.17 -9.46
CA GLY A 79 7.42 5.85 -9.71
C GLY A 79 6.26 4.91 -10.02
N LYS A 80 6.42 3.59 -9.84
CA LYS A 80 5.32 2.65 -10.09
C LYS A 80 4.35 2.69 -8.92
N ARG A 81 3.06 2.87 -9.23
CA ARG A 81 1.96 2.97 -8.27
C ARG A 81 1.37 1.59 -8.00
N PHE A 82 1.02 1.34 -6.75
CA PHE A 82 0.42 0.11 -6.26
C PHE A 82 -0.69 0.43 -5.28
N LYS A 83 -1.71 -0.42 -5.26
CA LYS A 83 -2.76 -0.35 -4.25
C LYS A 83 -2.49 -1.34 -3.13
N ILE A 84 -2.63 -0.89 -1.89
CA ILE A 84 -2.58 -1.77 -0.72
C ILE A 84 -3.91 -2.52 -0.60
N VAL A 85 -3.88 -3.83 -0.80
CA VAL A 85 -5.11 -4.65 -0.81
C VAL A 85 -5.32 -5.45 0.48
N LYS A 86 -4.23 -5.73 1.21
CA LYS A 86 -4.25 -6.44 2.48
C LYS A 86 -3.05 -6.08 3.32
N ILE A 87 -3.22 -6.17 4.63
CA ILE A 87 -2.15 -6.06 5.63
C ILE A 87 -2.29 -7.28 6.53
N ILE A 88 -1.18 -7.95 6.82
CA ILE A 88 -1.09 -9.07 7.75
C ILE A 88 -0.10 -8.66 8.83
N ASP A 89 -0.62 -8.45 10.03
CA ASP A 89 0.18 -8.07 11.19
C ASP A 89 0.84 -9.31 11.80
N TRP A 90 2.15 -9.21 12.01
CA TRP A 90 2.94 -10.15 12.81
C TRP A 90 3.33 -9.47 14.13
N ASP A 91 3.95 -10.21 15.04
CA ASP A 91 4.29 -9.71 16.38
C ASP A 91 5.25 -8.49 16.34
N ASP A 92 6.22 -8.50 15.40
CA ASP A 92 7.30 -7.49 15.32
C ASP A 92 7.38 -6.76 13.97
N TYR A 93 6.55 -7.13 12.98
CA TYR A 93 6.55 -6.55 11.64
C TYR A 93 5.18 -6.73 10.98
N MET A 94 4.99 -6.21 9.77
CA MET A 94 3.80 -6.49 8.98
C MET A 94 4.13 -6.82 7.52
N GLU A 95 3.27 -7.63 6.93
CA GLU A 95 3.22 -7.90 5.49
C GLU A 95 2.14 -7.05 4.83
N VAL A 96 2.54 -6.26 3.84
CA VAL A 96 1.64 -5.43 3.05
C VAL A 96 1.54 -6.01 1.65
N MET A 97 0.34 -6.42 1.27
CA MET A 97 0.06 -7.01 -0.03
C MET A 97 -0.34 -5.92 -1.02
N LEU A 98 0.29 -5.94 -2.19
CA LEU A 98 0.15 -4.93 -3.22
C LEU A 98 -0.42 -5.52 -4.51
N ASP A 99 -1.35 -4.79 -5.11
CA ASP A 99 -1.83 -4.99 -6.48
C ASP A 99 -1.41 -3.82 -7.38
N ASP A 100 -1.45 -4.03 -8.69
CA ASP A 100 -1.30 -2.95 -9.67
C ASP A 100 -2.46 -1.94 -9.49
N GLU A 101 -2.17 -0.63 -9.55
CA GLU A 101 -3.22 0.41 -9.50
C GLU A 101 -3.81 0.69 -10.88
#